data_AF-A0A3G9IQE9-F1
#
_entry.id   AF-A0A3G9IQE9-F1
#
_cell.length_a   1.000
_cell.length_b   1.000
_cell.length_c   1.000
_cell.angle_alpha   90.00
_cell.angle_beta   90.00
_cell.angle_gamma   90.00
#
_symmetry.space_group_name_H-M   'P 1'
#
loop_
_entity.id
_entity.type
_entity.pdbx_description
1 polymer ?
#
loop_
_entity_poly.entity_id
_entity_poly.type
_entity_poly.pdbx_seq_one_letter_code
_entity_poly.pdbx_strand_id
1 'polypeptide(L)'
;MTAPALVALAHGSRDPRAAQTIQALIAELRSQRPDLTIEGAYLDLAKPSFATVIDRLAKKGHEEIVVVPLLLTEAFHATVDVPTVIETALAAHPHLQIRVTDVLGLEPRFLEVLDERLRAALSAARVRELDALVLASAGSADPLVTQAVARLARIWGTHHKLPVVAAYAATTPPATGEAVRAFRGEGRRHIAVASLFLAPGKLADVAAELALEAGAVAVSEPLGAHPEVARTILARFAVGAVELVPV
;
A
#
# COMPACT_ATOMS: atom_id res chain seq x y z
N MET A 1 -4.46 14.65 28.65
CA MET A 1 -5.11 14.54 27.32
C MET A 1 -4.96 13.09 26.89
N THR A 2 -6.04 12.46 26.42
CA THR A 2 -5.98 11.11 25.83
C THR A 2 -5.21 11.18 24.52
N ALA A 3 -4.42 10.15 24.20
CA ALA A 3 -3.73 10.10 22.91
C ALA A 3 -4.74 10.19 21.74
N PRO A 4 -4.37 10.83 20.61
CA PRO A 4 -5.21 10.85 19.42
C PRO A 4 -5.58 9.44 18.96
N ALA A 5 -6.80 9.26 18.46
CA ALA A 5 -7.18 8.00 17.82
C ALA A 5 -6.52 7.90 16.43
N LEU A 6 -6.08 6.71 16.04
CA LEU A 6 -5.54 6.41 14.71
C LEU A 6 -6.66 5.85 13.83
N VAL A 7 -6.93 6.49 12.70
CA VAL A 7 -7.81 5.96 11.65
C VAL A 7 -6.98 5.58 10.43
N ALA A 8 -6.85 4.28 10.18
CA ALA A 8 -6.19 3.78 8.97
C ALA A 8 -7.22 3.76 7.83
N LEU A 9 -7.06 4.68 6.88
CA LEU A 9 -8.05 4.95 5.84
C LEU A 9 -7.66 4.27 4.53
N ALA A 10 -8.34 3.19 4.19
CA ALA A 10 -8.22 2.56 2.89
C ALA A 10 -9.23 3.16 1.90
N HIS A 11 -8.93 3.11 0.60
CA HIS A 11 -9.95 3.46 -0.40
C HIS A 11 -11.13 2.49 -0.37
N GLY A 12 -10.83 1.20 -0.18
CA GLY A 12 -11.78 0.10 -0.22
C GLY A 12 -11.84 -0.58 -1.57
N SER A 13 -12.37 -1.80 -1.58
CA SER A 13 -12.41 -2.67 -2.74
C SER A 13 -13.59 -3.62 -2.62
N ARG A 14 -14.15 -4.01 -3.77
CA ARG A 14 -15.16 -5.08 -3.84
C ARG A 14 -14.58 -6.46 -3.59
N ASP A 15 -13.25 -6.60 -3.66
CA ASP A 15 -12.57 -7.85 -3.35
C ASP A 15 -12.50 -8.06 -1.84
N PRO A 16 -13.08 -9.14 -1.29
CA PRO A 16 -13.05 -9.41 0.14
C PRO A 16 -11.63 -9.63 0.69
N ARG A 17 -10.67 -10.09 -0.13
CA ARG A 17 -9.26 -10.28 0.29
C ARG A 17 -8.59 -8.95 0.64
N ALA A 18 -8.98 -7.86 -0.03
CA ALA A 18 -8.49 -6.53 0.30
C ALA A 18 -8.95 -6.12 1.71
N ALA A 19 -10.25 -6.24 2.00
CA ALA A 19 -10.78 -5.92 3.33
C ALA A 19 -10.17 -6.81 4.42
N GLN A 20 -9.99 -8.11 4.16
CA GLN A 20 -9.30 -9.03 5.08
C GLN A 20 -7.85 -8.58 5.37
N THR A 21 -7.13 -8.13 4.34
CA THR A 21 -5.77 -7.60 4.48
C THR A 21 -5.74 -6.36 5.36
N ILE A 22 -6.67 -5.42 5.16
CA ILE A 22 -6.75 -4.22 6.00
C ILE A 22 -7.09 -4.61 7.45
N GLN A 23 -8.03 -5.54 7.68
CA GLN A 23 -8.36 -5.99 9.04
C GLN A 23 -7.16 -6.68 9.73
N ALA A 24 -6.41 -7.50 9.01
CA ALA A 24 -5.18 -8.10 9.51
C ALA A 24 -4.12 -7.04 9.83
N LEU A 25 -4.01 -5.98 9.01
CA LEU A 25 -3.10 -4.87 9.26
C LEU A 25 -3.51 -4.04 10.49
N ILE A 26 -4.81 -3.82 10.71
CA ILE A 26 -5.32 -3.21 11.94
C ILE A 26 -5.00 -4.08 13.16
N ALA A 27 -5.14 -5.40 13.05
CA ALA A 27 -4.78 -6.32 14.14
C ALA A 27 -3.27 -6.24 14.46
N GLU A 28 -2.42 -6.17 13.44
CA GLU A 28 -0.97 -5.97 13.61
C GLU A 28 -0.63 -4.61 14.24
N LEU A 29 -1.34 -3.54 13.86
CA LEU A 29 -1.17 -2.24 14.50
C LEU A 29 -1.52 -2.27 15.99
N ARG A 30 -2.63 -2.95 16.34
CA ARG A 30 -3.07 -3.11 17.73
C ARG A 30 -2.13 -4.01 18.54
N SER A 31 -1.48 -4.99 17.91
CA SER A 31 -0.47 -5.83 18.58
C SER A 31 0.78 -5.02 18.93
N GLN A 32 1.21 -4.12 18.03
CA GLN A 32 2.37 -3.26 18.25
C GLN A 32 2.09 -2.08 19.19
N ARG A 33 0.86 -1.55 19.19
CA ARG A 33 0.43 -0.39 20.00
C ARG A 33 -0.92 -0.65 20.67
N PRO A 34 -0.96 -1.52 21.71
CA PRO A 34 -2.18 -1.84 22.43
C PRO A 34 -2.73 -0.65 23.24
N ASP A 35 -1.92 0.39 23.43
CA ASP A 35 -2.26 1.63 24.12
C ASP A 35 -3.06 2.63 23.26
N LEU A 36 -3.09 2.45 21.93
CA LEU A 36 -3.76 3.35 21.00
C LEU A 36 -5.15 2.84 20.62
N THR A 37 -6.12 3.76 20.51
CA THR A 37 -7.37 3.48 19.80
C THR A 37 -7.08 3.50 18.30
N ILE A 38 -7.13 2.32 17.67
CA ILE A 38 -6.85 2.14 16.24
C ILE A 38 -8.12 1.62 15.56
N GLU A 39 -8.61 2.32 14.55
CA GLU A 39 -9.79 1.93 13.76
C GLU A 39 -9.44 1.89 12.26
N GLY A 40 -10.03 0.93 11.54
CA GLY A 40 -9.96 0.85 10.08
C GLY A 40 -11.19 1.48 9.45
N ALA A 41 -11.00 2.32 8.44
CA ALA A 41 -12.07 2.98 7.71
C ALA A 41 -11.88 2.84 6.19
N TYR A 42 -12.99 2.96 5.47
CA TYR A 42 -13.01 2.93 4.01
C TYR A 42 -13.63 4.21 3.44
N LEU A 43 -13.06 4.73 2.35
CA LEU A 43 -13.64 5.82 1.56
C LEU A 43 -14.89 5.33 0.82
N ASP A 44 -14.80 4.18 0.16
CA ASP A 44 -15.88 3.59 -0.63
C ASP A 44 -15.77 2.05 -0.65
N LEU A 45 -16.73 1.37 -1.27
CA LEU A 45 -16.75 -0.05 -1.65
C LEU A 45 -16.69 -1.08 -0.52
N ALA A 46 -16.38 -0.66 0.70
CA ALA A 46 -16.25 -1.49 1.88
C ALA A 46 -16.76 -0.75 3.14
N LYS A 47 -16.92 -1.50 4.23
CA LYS A 47 -17.42 -1.00 5.51
C LYS A 47 -16.44 -1.35 6.64
N PRO A 48 -16.36 -0.53 7.70
CA PRO A 48 -17.16 0.68 7.95
C PRO A 48 -16.71 1.90 7.12
N SER A 49 -17.64 2.80 6.78
CA SER A 49 -17.28 4.06 6.11
C SER A 49 -16.52 4.99 7.05
N PHE A 50 -15.73 5.90 6.49
CA PHE A 50 -15.04 6.93 7.27
C PHE A 50 -15.96 7.68 8.24
N ALA A 51 -17.10 8.20 7.75
CA ALA A 51 -18.08 8.89 8.61
C ALA A 51 -18.58 8.01 9.77
N THR A 52 -18.85 6.72 9.52
CA THR A 52 -19.29 5.79 10.57
C THR A 52 -18.21 5.61 11.65
N VAL A 53 -16.94 5.59 11.27
CA VAL A 53 -15.82 5.45 12.22
C VAL A 53 -15.67 6.74 13.03
N ILE A 54 -15.71 7.91 12.39
CA ILE A 54 -15.62 9.19 13.09
C ILE A 54 -16.77 9.38 14.08
N ASP A 55 -18.02 9.09 13.69
CA ASP A 55 -19.19 9.14 14.58
C ASP A 55 -18.99 8.28 15.85
N ARG A 56 -18.40 7.08 15.69
CA ARG A 56 -18.14 6.17 16.81
C ARG A 56 -17.04 6.72 17.72
N LEU A 57 -15.98 7.30 17.16
CA LEU A 57 -14.89 7.89 17.93
C LEU A 57 -15.36 9.11 18.71
N ALA A 58 -16.13 10.00 18.09
CA ALA A 58 -16.75 11.16 18.74
C ALA A 58 -17.65 10.73 19.92
N LYS A 59 -18.52 9.73 19.71
CA LYS A 59 -19.38 9.18 20.78
C LYS A 59 -18.60 8.53 21.93
N LYS A 60 -17.39 8.04 21.67
CA LYS A 60 -16.48 7.51 22.69
C LYS A 60 -15.69 8.61 23.42
N GLY A 61 -15.88 9.88 23.06
CA GLY A 61 -15.23 11.04 23.70
C GLY A 61 -13.83 11.34 23.16
N HIS A 62 -13.46 10.84 21.98
CA HIS A 62 -12.23 11.28 21.33
C HIS A 62 -12.40 12.68 20.77
N GLU A 63 -11.45 13.57 21.05
CA GLU A 63 -11.41 14.94 20.52
C GLU A 63 -10.35 15.09 19.41
N GLU A 64 -9.33 14.23 19.42
CA GLU A 64 -8.20 14.26 18.48
C GLU A 64 -8.13 12.96 17.68
N ILE A 65 -8.04 13.08 16.35
CA ILE A 65 -7.98 11.97 15.42
C ILE A 65 -6.89 12.22 14.38
N VAL A 66 -6.02 11.24 14.19
CA VAL A 66 -5.03 11.23 13.11
C VAL A 66 -5.43 10.17 12.08
N VAL A 67 -5.62 10.60 10.84
CA VAL A 67 -6.00 9.79 9.70
C VAL A 67 -4.75 9.48 8.87
N VAL A 68 -4.46 8.19 8.70
CA VAL A 68 -3.34 7.72 7.87
C VAL A 68 -3.91 7.07 6.60
N PRO A 69 -3.77 7.70 5.42
CA PRO A 69 -4.20 7.11 4.16
C PRO A 69 -3.31 5.91 3.76
N LEU A 70 -3.95 4.77 3.51
CA LEU A 70 -3.28 3.50 3.17
C LEU A 70 -2.98 3.40 1.67
N LEU A 71 -2.25 4.38 1.15
CA LEU A 71 -1.89 4.49 -0.28
C LEU A 71 -0.37 4.47 -0.46
N LEU A 72 0.12 3.74 -1.46
CA LEU A 72 1.56 3.66 -1.79
C LEU A 72 2.04 4.82 -2.66
N THR A 73 1.12 5.46 -3.38
CA THR A 73 1.40 6.60 -4.25
C THR A 73 0.31 7.64 -4.04
N GLU A 74 0.64 8.91 -4.22
CA GLU A 74 -0.34 9.98 -4.33
C GLU A 74 -1.09 9.82 -5.66
N ALA A 75 -2.16 9.04 -5.65
CA ALA A 75 -3.09 8.97 -6.76
C ALA A 75 -4.09 10.15 -6.66
N PHE A 76 -4.70 10.53 -7.78
CA PHE A 76 -5.72 11.58 -7.87
C PHE A 76 -6.81 11.51 -6.78
N HIS A 77 -7.15 10.31 -6.32
CA HIS A 77 -8.12 10.09 -5.25
C HIS A 77 -7.64 10.55 -3.85
N ALA A 78 -6.33 10.53 -3.59
CA ALA A 78 -5.78 11.02 -2.33
C ALA A 78 -5.95 12.53 -2.18
N THR A 79 -5.88 13.28 -3.28
CA THR A 79 -5.91 14.75 -3.28
C THR A 79 -7.31 15.35 -3.37
N VAL A 80 -8.33 14.55 -3.68
CA VAL A 80 -9.71 15.00 -3.83
C VAL A 80 -10.65 14.32 -2.83
N ASP A 81 -10.65 12.99 -2.76
CA ASP A 81 -11.66 12.25 -1.99
C ASP A 81 -11.43 12.36 -0.48
N VAL A 82 -10.16 12.31 -0.05
CA VAL A 82 -9.81 12.40 1.38
C VAL A 82 -10.21 13.77 1.95
N PRO A 83 -9.80 14.93 1.37
CA PRO A 83 -10.23 16.24 1.87
C PRO A 83 -11.75 16.38 2.01
N THR A 84 -12.53 15.95 1.01
CA THR A 84 -14.00 16.05 1.05
C THR A 84 -14.63 15.25 2.21
N VAL A 85 -14.14 14.03 2.47
CA VAL A 85 -14.68 13.26 3.60
C VAL A 85 -14.26 13.83 4.96
N ILE A 86 -13.10 14.48 5.05
CA ILE A 86 -12.67 15.19 6.26
C ILE A 86 -13.56 16.41 6.51
N GLU A 87 -13.78 17.26 5.51
CA GLU A 87 -14.64 18.45 5.62
C GLU A 87 -16.05 18.07 6.10
N THR A 88 -16.61 17.01 5.51
CA THR A 88 -17.92 16.47 5.91
C THR A 88 -17.92 16.01 7.37
N ALA A 89 -16.85 15.33 7.81
CA ALA A 89 -16.72 14.86 9.19
C ALA A 89 -16.58 16.02 10.19
N LEU A 90 -15.80 17.05 9.86
CA LEU A 90 -15.63 18.25 10.70
C LEU A 90 -16.92 19.07 10.79
N ALA A 91 -17.70 19.16 9.70
CA ALA A 91 -19.00 19.81 9.73
C ALA A 91 -20.00 19.07 10.65
N ALA A 92 -19.96 17.74 10.66
CA ALA A 92 -20.80 16.92 11.53
C ALA A 92 -20.33 16.93 13.00
N HIS A 93 -19.03 17.08 13.25
CA HIS A 93 -18.43 17.06 14.58
C HIS A 93 -17.44 18.22 14.77
N PRO A 94 -17.93 19.47 14.99
CA PRO A 94 -17.07 20.66 15.06
C PRO A 94 -16.08 20.70 16.24
N HIS A 95 -16.24 19.81 17.22
CA HIS A 95 -15.36 19.67 18.37
C HIS A 95 -14.14 18.78 18.10
N LEU A 96 -14.13 18.03 16.97
CA LEU A 96 -13.01 17.17 16.62
C LEU A 96 -11.89 17.94 15.94
N GLN A 97 -10.67 17.61 16.31
CA GLN A 97 -9.47 17.93 15.56
C GLN A 97 -9.06 16.71 14.74
N ILE A 98 -9.14 16.82 13.41
CA ILE A 98 -8.79 15.73 12.50
C ILE A 98 -7.56 16.14 11.70
N ARG A 99 -6.45 15.42 11.88
CA ARG A 99 -5.22 15.60 11.11
C ARG A 99 -5.05 14.46 10.11
N VAL A 100 -4.88 14.79 8.84
CA VAL A 100 -4.51 13.81 7.81
C VAL A 100 -2.99 13.84 7.63
N THR A 101 -2.37 12.66 7.63
CA THR A 101 -0.94 12.52 7.36
C THR A 101 -0.68 12.40 5.86
N ASP A 102 0.60 12.46 5.47
CA ASP A 102 1.01 11.94 4.17
C ASP A 102 0.60 10.47 4.01
N VAL A 103 0.48 10.04 2.75
CA VAL A 103 0.24 8.64 2.40
C VAL A 103 1.40 7.74 2.89
N LEU A 104 1.24 6.42 2.84
CA LEU A 104 2.35 5.50 3.15
C LEU A 104 3.54 5.75 2.22
N GLY A 105 3.27 5.98 0.94
CA GLY A 105 4.29 6.33 -0.04
C GLY A 105 5.18 5.15 -0.45
N LEU A 106 6.15 5.46 -1.31
CA LEU A 106 7.13 4.51 -1.83
C LEU A 106 8.36 4.43 -0.93
N GLU A 107 8.17 3.80 0.22
CA GLU A 107 9.22 3.66 1.23
C GLU A 107 10.26 2.59 0.84
N PRO A 108 11.58 2.88 0.89
CA PRO A 108 12.62 1.90 0.61
C PRO A 108 12.52 0.62 1.45
N ARG A 109 12.05 0.72 2.70
CA ARG A 109 11.84 -0.44 3.58
C ARG A 109 10.80 -1.44 3.06
N PHE A 110 9.90 -1.01 2.17
CA PHE A 110 8.97 -1.95 1.53
C PHE A 110 9.67 -2.89 0.55
N LEU A 111 10.88 -2.56 0.06
CA LEU A 111 11.68 -3.49 -0.72
C LEU A 111 12.10 -4.72 0.10
N GLU A 112 12.34 -4.57 1.40
CA GLU A 112 12.64 -5.71 2.29
C GLU A 112 11.42 -6.63 2.42
N VAL A 113 10.22 -6.05 2.55
CA VAL A 113 8.96 -6.80 2.54
C VAL A 113 8.78 -7.53 1.21
N LEU A 114 9.05 -6.86 0.08
CA LEU A 114 8.98 -7.49 -1.23
C LEU A 114 9.99 -8.62 -1.39
N ASP A 115 11.19 -8.50 -0.82
CA ASP A 115 12.19 -9.57 -0.82
C ASP A 115 11.70 -10.81 -0.07
N GLU A 116 11.03 -10.62 1.07
CA GLU A 116 10.43 -11.72 1.82
C GLU A 116 9.30 -12.38 1.03
N ARG A 117 8.38 -11.58 0.47
CA ARG A 117 7.27 -12.08 -0.36
C ARG A 117 7.79 -12.83 -1.60
N LEU A 118 8.82 -12.28 -2.25
CA LEU A 118 9.43 -12.90 -3.42
C LEU A 118 10.13 -14.21 -3.05
N ARG A 119 10.90 -14.24 -1.96
CA ARG A 119 11.56 -15.47 -1.49
C ARG A 119 10.54 -16.57 -1.17
N ALA A 120 9.41 -16.22 -0.56
CA ALA A 120 8.33 -17.17 -0.33
C ALA A 120 7.76 -17.74 -1.64
N ALA A 121 7.50 -16.88 -2.64
CA ALA A 121 7.01 -17.29 -3.95
C ALA A 121 8.01 -18.19 -4.70
N LEU A 122 9.30 -17.83 -4.69
CA LEU A 122 10.37 -18.62 -5.30
C LEU A 122 10.50 -20.00 -4.64
N SER A 123 10.45 -20.04 -3.31
CA SER A 123 10.49 -21.30 -2.55
C SER A 123 9.31 -22.20 -2.90
N ALA A 124 8.10 -21.65 -3.00
CA ALA A 124 6.91 -22.41 -3.41
C ALA A 124 7.04 -22.95 -4.84
N ALA A 125 7.61 -22.16 -5.76
CA ALA A 125 7.87 -22.54 -7.14
C ALA A 125 9.13 -23.41 -7.33
N ARG A 126 9.89 -23.70 -6.26
CA ARG A 126 11.19 -24.42 -6.29
C ARG A 126 12.23 -23.78 -7.21
N VAL A 127 12.18 -22.45 -7.36
CA VAL A 127 13.13 -21.67 -8.15
C VAL A 127 14.34 -21.31 -7.27
N ARG A 128 15.55 -21.53 -7.79
CA ARG A 128 16.81 -21.34 -7.05
C ARG A 128 17.67 -20.20 -7.57
N GLU A 129 17.41 -19.75 -8.78
CA GLU A 129 18.16 -18.71 -9.45
C GLU A 129 17.21 -17.72 -10.12
N LEU A 130 17.68 -16.48 -10.25
CA LEU A 130 17.00 -15.41 -10.97
C LEU A 130 18.02 -14.66 -11.81
N ASP A 131 17.59 -14.25 -13.00
CA ASP A 131 18.40 -13.45 -13.92
C ASP A 131 17.74 -12.11 -14.28
N ALA A 132 16.48 -11.90 -13.87
CA ALA A 132 15.75 -10.65 -14.00
C ALA A 132 14.60 -10.51 -13.00
N LEU A 133 14.18 -9.27 -12.77
CA LEU A 133 13.12 -8.93 -11.84
C LEU A 133 12.18 -7.88 -12.44
N VAL A 134 10.88 -8.00 -12.19
CA VAL A 134 9.90 -6.98 -12.56
C VAL A 134 9.23 -6.47 -11.28
N LEU A 135 9.19 -5.15 -11.11
CA LEU A 135 8.43 -4.50 -10.04
C LEU A 135 7.06 -4.10 -10.58
N ALA A 136 6.03 -4.89 -10.27
CA ALA A 136 4.66 -4.63 -10.70
C ALA A 136 3.96 -3.67 -9.74
N SER A 137 3.32 -2.64 -10.27
CA SER A 137 2.52 -1.68 -9.49
C SER A 137 1.22 -1.33 -10.21
N ALA A 138 0.33 -0.58 -9.57
CA ALA A 138 -0.96 -0.20 -10.15
C ALA A 138 -0.83 0.61 -11.45
N GLY A 139 0.20 1.45 -11.56
CA GLY A 139 0.30 2.48 -12.61
C GLY A 139 -0.41 3.78 -12.24
N SER A 140 -0.03 4.86 -12.90
CA SER A 140 -0.60 6.19 -12.72
C SER A 140 -0.51 6.98 -14.02
N ALA A 141 -1.50 7.82 -14.29
CA ALA A 141 -1.41 8.79 -15.39
C ALA A 141 -0.37 9.88 -15.11
N ASP A 142 0.04 10.06 -13.85
CA ASP A 142 1.07 11.01 -13.45
C ASP A 142 2.48 10.47 -13.79
N PRO A 143 3.24 11.16 -14.67
CA PRO A 143 4.61 10.79 -14.99
C PRO A 143 5.56 10.80 -13.79
N LEU A 144 5.33 11.63 -12.78
CA LEU A 144 6.17 11.70 -11.58
C LEU A 144 6.01 10.44 -10.73
N VAL A 145 4.77 9.93 -10.59
CA VAL A 145 4.50 8.69 -9.89
C VAL A 145 5.16 7.50 -10.59
N THR A 146 5.01 7.40 -11.92
CA THR A 146 5.65 6.32 -12.70
C THR A 146 7.18 6.42 -12.64
N GLN A 147 7.74 7.63 -12.70
CA GLN A 147 9.18 7.84 -12.52
C GLN A 147 9.67 7.43 -11.13
N ALA A 148 8.88 7.66 -10.09
CA ALA A 148 9.21 7.26 -8.72
C ALA A 148 9.24 5.73 -8.57
N VAL A 149 8.25 5.02 -9.13
CA VAL A 149 8.24 3.54 -9.16
C VAL A 149 9.43 3.00 -9.96
N ALA A 150 9.72 3.58 -11.12
CA ALA A 150 10.89 3.20 -11.93
C ALA A 150 12.22 3.49 -11.22
N ARG A 151 12.28 4.49 -10.33
CA ARG A 151 13.44 4.72 -9.46
C ARG A 151 13.56 3.66 -8.39
N LEU A 152 12.46 3.31 -7.73
CA LEU A 152 12.43 2.26 -6.73
C LEU A 152 12.86 0.90 -7.30
N ALA A 153 12.38 0.56 -8.51
CA ALA A 153 12.82 -0.61 -9.26
C ALA A 153 14.35 -0.66 -9.47
N ARG A 154 14.96 0.47 -9.88
CA ARG A 154 16.42 0.55 -10.07
C ARG A 154 17.21 0.39 -8.77
N ILE A 155 16.72 0.98 -7.68
CA ILE A 155 17.32 0.81 -6.34
C ILE A 155 17.30 -0.66 -5.95
N TRP A 156 16.15 -1.31 -6.11
CA TRP A 156 15.98 -2.73 -5.83
C TRP A 156 16.90 -3.62 -6.69
N GLY A 157 17.05 -3.29 -7.98
CA GLY A 157 17.95 -4.02 -8.89
C GLY A 157 19.42 -3.87 -8.54
N THR A 158 19.81 -2.69 -8.06
CA THR A 158 21.19 -2.45 -7.60
C THR A 158 21.51 -3.32 -6.38
N HIS A 159 20.55 -3.47 -5.45
CA HIS A 159 20.69 -4.34 -4.28
C HIS A 159 20.88 -5.82 -4.67
N HIS A 160 20.06 -6.32 -5.60
CA HIS A 160 20.11 -7.72 -6.05
C HIS A 160 21.16 -8.01 -7.12
N LYS A 161 21.78 -6.97 -7.70
CA LYS A 161 22.66 -7.06 -8.88
C LYS A 161 21.95 -7.75 -10.06
N LEU A 162 20.65 -7.50 -10.20
CA LEU A 162 19.81 -8.01 -11.26
C LEU A 162 19.20 -6.85 -12.05
N PRO A 163 18.98 -7.01 -13.37
CA PRO A 163 18.19 -6.06 -14.13
C PRO A 163 16.76 -6.07 -13.59
N VAL A 164 16.28 -4.89 -13.18
CA VAL A 164 14.90 -4.67 -12.75
C VAL A 164 14.24 -3.60 -13.61
N VAL A 165 13.02 -3.86 -14.06
CA VAL A 165 12.14 -2.86 -14.67
C VAL A 165 10.84 -2.72 -13.88
N ALA A 166 10.29 -1.51 -13.86
CA ALA A 166 8.93 -1.29 -13.37
C ALA A 166 7.93 -1.67 -14.46
N ALA A 167 6.80 -2.24 -14.05
CA ALA A 167 5.66 -2.52 -14.91
C ALA A 167 4.36 -2.16 -14.20
N TYR A 168 3.31 -1.93 -14.98
CA TYR A 168 2.08 -1.33 -14.48
C TYR A 168 0.86 -2.15 -14.88
N ALA A 169 -0.07 -2.33 -13.94
CA ALA A 169 -1.32 -3.06 -14.16
C ALA A 169 -2.33 -2.27 -15.00
N ALA A 170 -2.25 -0.94 -14.97
CA ALA A 170 -3.14 -0.04 -15.68
C ALA A 170 -2.43 1.22 -16.18
N THR A 171 -3.09 1.91 -17.11
CA THR A 171 -2.83 3.30 -17.54
C THR A 171 -1.54 3.54 -18.35
N THR A 172 -0.44 2.86 -18.04
CA THR A 172 0.88 3.17 -18.60
C THR A 172 1.64 1.90 -18.97
N PRO A 173 2.30 1.83 -20.15
CA PRO A 173 3.19 0.72 -20.46
C PRO A 173 4.54 0.84 -19.71
N PRO A 174 5.28 -0.28 -19.56
CA PRO A 174 4.92 -1.61 -20.00
C PRO A 174 3.94 -2.30 -19.03
N ALA A 175 3.02 -3.08 -19.58
CA ALA A 175 2.27 -4.04 -18.77
C ALA A 175 3.21 -5.13 -18.24
N THR A 176 2.86 -5.78 -17.12
CA THR A 176 3.73 -6.78 -16.48
C THR A 176 4.15 -7.90 -17.43
N GLY A 177 3.23 -8.41 -18.25
CA GLY A 177 3.55 -9.43 -19.25
C GLY A 177 4.46 -8.92 -20.37
N GLU A 178 4.40 -7.64 -20.73
CA GLU A 178 5.30 -7.04 -21.73
C GLU A 178 6.72 -6.94 -21.19
N ALA A 179 6.89 -6.49 -19.94
CA ALA A 179 8.18 -6.44 -19.28
C ALA A 179 8.84 -7.84 -19.19
N VAL A 180 8.06 -8.86 -18.82
CA VAL A 180 8.55 -10.25 -18.81
C VAL A 180 8.95 -10.72 -20.20
N ARG A 181 8.11 -10.48 -21.23
CA ARG A 181 8.43 -10.84 -22.63
C ARG A 181 9.68 -10.14 -23.15
N ALA A 182 9.89 -8.87 -22.80
CA ALA A 182 11.08 -8.12 -23.17
C ALA A 182 12.35 -8.80 -22.63
N PHE A 183 12.36 -9.12 -21.34
CA PHE A 183 13.48 -9.86 -20.73
C PHE A 183 13.70 -11.24 -21.34
N ARG A 184 12.64 -11.97 -21.68
CA ARG A 184 12.77 -13.25 -22.39
C ARG A 184 13.39 -13.10 -23.77
N GLY A 185 13.08 -12.01 -24.47
CA GLY A 185 13.67 -11.63 -25.76
C GLY A 185 15.17 -11.34 -25.66
N GLU A 186 15.62 -10.82 -24.51
CA GLU A 186 17.05 -10.65 -24.18
C GLU A 186 17.74 -11.96 -23.75
N GLY A 187 17.04 -13.09 -23.79
CA GLY A 187 17.59 -14.41 -23.45
C GLY A 187 17.44 -14.82 -21.99
N ARG A 188 16.83 -13.98 -21.13
CA ARG A 188 16.58 -14.30 -19.71
C ARG A 188 15.50 -15.39 -19.58
N ARG A 189 15.61 -16.21 -18.54
CA ARG A 189 14.77 -17.40 -18.34
C ARG A 189 14.20 -17.49 -16.93
N HIS A 190 14.84 -16.89 -15.93
CA HIS A 190 14.43 -16.93 -14.54
C HIS A 190 13.99 -15.55 -14.07
N ILE A 191 12.85 -15.10 -14.60
CA ILE A 191 12.28 -13.78 -14.35
C ILE A 191 11.21 -13.90 -13.27
N ALA A 192 11.37 -13.18 -12.16
CA ALA A 192 10.35 -13.10 -11.13
C ALA A 192 9.74 -11.70 -11.03
N VAL A 193 8.51 -11.64 -10.52
CA VAL A 193 7.76 -10.39 -10.37
C VAL A 193 7.46 -10.14 -8.89
N ALA A 194 7.78 -8.96 -8.39
CA ALA A 194 7.34 -8.50 -7.08
C ALA A 194 6.14 -7.57 -7.19
N SER A 195 5.15 -7.81 -6.34
CA SER A 195 3.85 -7.14 -6.32
C SER A 195 3.87 -5.95 -5.36
N LEU A 196 4.20 -4.75 -5.86
CA LEU A 196 4.11 -3.49 -5.11
C LEU A 196 2.66 -3.01 -5.04
N PHE A 197 1.88 -3.74 -4.27
CA PHE A 197 0.48 -3.45 -3.93
C PHE A 197 0.33 -3.63 -2.42
N LEU A 198 -0.60 -2.89 -1.80
CA LEU A 198 -0.85 -3.06 -0.36
C LEU A 198 -1.61 -4.36 -0.08
N ALA A 199 -2.59 -4.72 -0.92
CA ALA A 199 -3.46 -5.87 -0.72
C ALA A 199 -3.81 -6.55 -2.06
N PRO A 200 -4.29 -7.81 -2.04
CA PRO A 200 -4.80 -8.47 -3.23
C PRO A 200 -6.02 -7.74 -3.82
N GLY A 201 -6.26 -7.97 -5.10
CA GLY A 201 -7.39 -7.42 -5.83
C GLY A 201 -7.11 -7.31 -7.33
N LYS A 202 -8.12 -6.85 -8.08
CA LYS A 202 -8.13 -6.87 -9.55
C LYS A 202 -6.81 -6.46 -10.22
N LEU A 203 -6.21 -5.34 -9.82
CA LEU A 203 -4.96 -4.86 -10.46
C LEU A 203 -3.76 -5.76 -10.14
N ALA A 204 -3.65 -6.25 -8.90
CA ALA A 204 -2.60 -7.18 -8.51
C ALA A 204 -2.78 -8.53 -9.21
N ASP A 205 -4.03 -9.03 -9.28
CA ASP A 205 -4.34 -10.29 -9.96
C ASP A 205 -4.03 -10.20 -11.47
N VAL A 206 -4.48 -9.14 -12.15
CA VAL A 206 -4.18 -8.92 -13.58
C VAL A 206 -2.67 -8.84 -13.82
N ALA A 207 -1.93 -8.13 -12.97
CA ALA A 207 -0.48 -8.05 -13.09
C ALA A 207 0.18 -9.44 -12.94
N ALA A 208 -0.29 -10.26 -11.99
CA ALA A 208 0.22 -11.60 -11.75
C ALA A 208 -0.12 -12.56 -12.90
N GLU A 209 -1.37 -12.56 -13.37
CA GLU A 209 -1.84 -13.38 -14.49
C GLU A 209 -1.01 -13.09 -15.75
N LEU A 210 -0.89 -11.81 -16.14
CA LEU A 210 -0.12 -11.41 -17.31
C LEU A 210 1.38 -11.77 -17.19
N ALA A 211 1.94 -11.72 -15.99
CA ALA A 211 3.32 -12.12 -15.75
C ALA A 211 3.53 -13.63 -15.95
N LEU A 212 2.65 -14.45 -15.37
CA LEU A 212 2.72 -15.90 -15.47
C LEU A 212 2.47 -16.38 -16.90
N GLU A 213 1.51 -15.80 -17.60
CA GLU A 213 1.26 -16.07 -19.03
C GLU A 213 2.45 -15.71 -19.91
N ALA A 214 3.16 -14.62 -19.59
CA ALA A 214 4.41 -14.25 -20.25
C ALA A 214 5.60 -15.14 -19.85
N GLY A 215 5.40 -16.03 -18.88
CA GLY A 215 6.35 -17.02 -18.42
C GLY A 215 7.35 -16.51 -17.40
N ALA A 216 6.90 -15.65 -16.49
CA ALA A 216 7.59 -15.43 -15.21
C ALA A 216 7.61 -16.73 -14.39
N VAL A 217 8.70 -16.98 -13.68
CA VAL A 217 8.88 -18.21 -12.89
C VAL A 217 8.24 -18.12 -11.50
N ALA A 218 8.00 -16.91 -11.01
CA ALA A 218 7.31 -16.65 -9.75
C ALA A 218 6.75 -15.23 -9.73
N VAL A 219 5.64 -15.04 -9.01
CA VAL A 219 5.07 -13.73 -8.68
C VAL A 219 4.85 -13.67 -7.17
N SER A 220 5.32 -12.61 -6.51
CA SER A 220 5.14 -12.43 -5.08
C SER A 220 3.70 -12.05 -4.74
N GLU A 221 3.27 -12.40 -3.53
CA GLU A 221 2.10 -11.76 -2.93
C GLU A 221 2.33 -10.24 -2.72
N PRO A 222 1.26 -9.44 -2.60
CA PRO A 222 1.32 -8.05 -2.16
C PRO A 222 1.99 -7.86 -0.78
N LEU A 223 2.29 -6.61 -0.43
CA LEU A 223 2.90 -6.26 0.87
C LEU A 223 2.11 -6.84 2.04
N GLY A 224 0.78 -6.69 2.02
CA GLY A 224 -0.13 -7.26 2.98
C GLY A 224 0.01 -6.66 4.39
N ALA A 225 -0.49 -7.39 5.38
CA ALA A 225 -0.40 -7.05 6.80
C ALA A 225 0.99 -7.36 7.39
N HIS A 226 2.05 -6.83 6.77
CA HIS A 226 3.42 -7.03 7.24
C HIS A 226 3.76 -6.11 8.41
N PRO A 227 4.54 -6.54 9.42
CA PRO A 227 4.94 -5.70 10.55
C PRO A 227 5.60 -4.37 10.14
N GLU A 228 6.42 -4.37 9.09
CA GLU A 228 7.02 -3.12 8.56
C GLU A 228 6.01 -2.16 7.94
N VAL A 229 4.91 -2.66 7.35
CA VAL A 229 3.82 -1.80 6.86
C VAL A 229 3.10 -1.15 8.06
N ALA A 230 2.85 -1.92 9.11
CA ALA A 230 2.29 -1.39 10.35
C ALA A 230 3.22 -0.35 11.00
N ARG A 231 4.54 -0.58 11.03
CA ARG A 231 5.51 0.40 11.52
C ARG A 231 5.50 1.70 10.71
N THR A 232 5.38 1.62 9.39
CA THR A 232 5.23 2.83 8.55
C THR A 232 3.97 3.61 8.91
N ILE A 233 2.83 2.92 9.11
CA ILE A 233 1.58 3.57 9.54
C ILE A 233 1.76 4.26 10.89
N LEU A 234 2.39 3.59 11.86
CA LEU A 234 2.67 4.17 13.18
C LEU A 234 3.62 5.37 13.10
N ALA A 235 4.59 5.33 12.18
CA ALA A 235 5.49 6.46 11.95
C ALA A 235 4.75 7.67 11.37
N ARG A 236 3.85 7.46 10.39
CA ARG A 236 2.98 8.52 9.86
C ARG A 236 2.07 9.08 10.95
N PHE A 237 1.45 8.21 11.72
CA PHE A 237 0.63 8.59 12.87
C PHE A 237 1.41 9.46 13.87
N ALA A 238 2.63 9.07 14.23
CA ALA A 238 3.44 9.82 15.19
C ALA A 238 3.74 11.24 14.71
N VAL A 239 4.06 11.42 13.41
CA VAL A 239 4.24 12.75 12.81
C VAL A 239 2.96 13.57 12.90
N GLY A 240 1.82 13.00 12.47
CA GLY A 240 0.53 13.70 12.52
C GLY A 240 0.07 14.03 13.94
N ALA A 241 0.38 13.18 14.92
CA ALA A 241 0.05 13.41 16.32
C ALA A 241 0.85 14.56 16.94
N VAL A 242 2.12 14.73 16.55
CA VAL A 242 2.96 15.86 17.02
C VAL A 242 2.37 17.20 16.55
N GLU A 243 1.78 17.25 15.36
CA GLU A 243 1.17 18.47 14.81
C GLU A 243 -0.15 18.86 15.48
N LEU A 244 -0.73 17.98 16.30
CA LEU A 244 -1.91 18.28 17.14
C LEU A 244 -1.53 18.86 18.50
N VAL A 245 -0.26 18.81 18.90
CA VAL A 245 0.18 19.37 20.18
C VAL A 245 0.21 20.90 20.07
N PRO A 246 -0.58 21.65 20.87
CA PRO A 246 -0.49 23.09 20.87
C PRO A 246 0.89 23.53 21.37
N VAL A 247 1.55 24.40 20.59
CA VAL A 247 2.83 25.03 20.93
C VAL A 247 2.63 26.15 21.95
#